data_AF-A0A6J4GKA6-F1
#
_entry.id   AF-A0A6J4GKA6-F1
#
_cell.length_a   1.000
_cell.length_b   1.000
_cell.length_c   1.000
_cell.angle_alpha   90.00
_cell.angle_beta   90.00
_cell.angle_gamma   90.00
#
_symmetry.space_group_name_H-M   'P 1'
#
loop_
_entity.id
_entity.type
_entity.pdbx_description
1 polymer ?
#
loop_
_entity_poly.entity_id
_entity_poly.type
_entity_poly.pdbx_seq_one_letter_code
_entity_poly.pdbx_strand_id
1 'polypeptide(L)'
;MKKLLLVVVLILGFNVNAQIVMRSGENKPDEVISVNMGTTEISRFGETYILQMPDLTTKSDAKWSYMLKKSEMMEIYNEVFRAMNSVEYKKGERFDYKNWRGDIVTIRYDKMLGVKSIQFITIQNESVKHIGGVLTLKNLQKLFSIDSTEKGS
;
A
#
# COMPACT_ATOMS: atom_id res chain seq x y z
N MET A 1 12.59 -41.23 35.25
CA MET A 1 12.40 -40.55 33.95
C MET A 1 10.91 -40.44 33.60
N LYS A 2 10.16 -39.51 34.22
CA LYS A 2 8.75 -39.20 33.86
C LYS A 2 8.33 -37.73 34.13
N LYS A 3 9.24 -36.84 34.55
CA LYS A 3 8.92 -35.45 34.92
C LYS A 3 9.51 -34.39 33.98
N LEU A 4 10.17 -34.78 32.88
CA LEU A 4 10.70 -33.83 31.89
C LEU A 4 9.75 -33.58 30.70
N LEU A 5 8.68 -34.35 30.54
CA LEU A 5 7.79 -34.21 29.37
C LEU A 5 6.79 -33.06 29.49
N LEU A 6 6.55 -32.55 30.71
CA LEU A 6 5.50 -31.54 30.93
C LEU A 6 5.94 -30.11 30.57
N VAL A 7 7.25 -29.85 30.51
CA VAL A 7 7.78 -28.49 30.29
C VAL A 7 7.88 -28.15 28.80
N VAL A 8 7.97 -29.16 27.92
CA VAL A 8 8.05 -28.94 26.46
C VAL A 8 6.68 -28.62 25.86
N VAL A 9 5.58 -29.03 26.49
CA VAL A 9 4.21 -28.75 26.01
C VAL A 9 3.77 -27.30 26.34
N LEU A 10 4.35 -26.68 27.37
CA LEU A 10 4.00 -25.31 27.78
C LEU A 10 4.64 -24.21 26.90
N ILE A 11 5.72 -24.53 26.18
CA ILE A 11 6.41 -23.55 25.31
C ILE A 11 5.86 -23.60 23.87
N LEU A 12 5.20 -24.69 23.47
CA LEU A 12 4.59 -24.83 22.14
C LEU A 12 3.23 -24.12 22.00
N GLY A 13 2.63 -23.65 23.11
CA GLY A 13 1.32 -23.00 23.10
C GLY A 13 1.30 -21.50 22.79
N PHE A 14 2.46 -20.84 22.68
CA PHE A 14 2.56 -19.39 22.47
C PHE A 14 2.89 -18.95 21.03
N ASN A 15 2.94 -19.86 20.07
CA ASN A 15 2.71 -19.50 18.66
C ASN A 15 1.21 -19.50 18.36
N VAL A 16 0.43 -18.85 19.23
CA VAL A 16 -0.86 -18.32 18.81
C VAL A 16 -0.50 -17.38 17.68
N ASN A 17 -0.91 -17.73 16.47
CA ASN A 17 -1.04 -16.79 15.38
C ASN A 17 -1.68 -15.53 15.98
N ALA A 18 -0.85 -14.54 16.28
CA ALA A 18 -1.29 -13.17 16.41
C ALA A 18 -1.62 -12.71 14.98
N GLN A 19 -2.57 -13.40 14.37
CA GLN A 19 -3.49 -12.78 13.45
C GLN A 19 -4.17 -11.76 14.35
N ILE A 20 -3.66 -10.53 14.32
CA ILE A 20 -4.35 -9.37 14.85
C ILE A 20 -5.61 -9.29 14.00
N VAL A 21 -6.62 -10.05 14.40
CA VAL A 21 -8.00 -9.75 14.07
C VAL A 21 -8.23 -8.47 14.85
N MET A 22 -8.02 -7.32 14.20
CA MET A 22 -8.53 -6.06 14.68
C MET A 22 -10.02 -6.32 14.91
N ARG A 23 -10.40 -6.47 16.19
CA ARG A 23 -11.78 -6.32 16.61
C ARG A 23 -12.20 -4.98 16.05
N SER A 24 -13.13 -5.02 15.10
CA SER A 24 -13.86 -3.88 14.57
C SER A 24 -14.50 -3.12 15.74
N GLY A 25 -13.74 -2.22 16.35
CA GLY A 25 -14.32 -0.99 16.86
C GLY A 25 -14.79 -0.23 15.64
N GLU A 26 -16.07 0.12 15.62
CA GLU A 26 -16.77 0.84 14.55
C GLU A 26 -16.23 2.27 14.37
N ASN A 27 -14.94 2.43 14.07
CA ASN A 27 -14.48 3.65 13.44
C ASN A 27 -14.84 3.51 11.97
N LYS A 28 -16.01 4.02 11.61
CA LYS A 28 -16.35 4.25 10.20
C LYS A 28 -15.38 5.30 9.65
N PRO A 29 -14.83 5.12 8.44
CA PRO A 29 -13.99 6.15 7.84
C PRO A 29 -14.78 7.45 7.60
N ASP A 30 -14.10 8.57 7.77
CA ASP A 30 -14.64 9.91 7.48
C ASP A 30 -14.93 10.08 5.99
N GLU A 31 -14.14 9.40 5.15
CA GLU A 31 -14.23 9.44 3.69
C GLU A 31 -13.67 8.14 3.11
N VAL A 32 -14.29 7.65 2.03
CA VAL A 32 -13.77 6.53 1.23
C VAL A 32 -13.81 6.93 -0.23
N ILE A 33 -12.66 6.80 -0.90
CA ILE A 33 -12.52 7.05 -2.33
C ILE A 33 -12.02 5.79 -3.00
N SER A 34 -12.66 5.38 -4.09
CA SER A 34 -12.31 4.18 -4.81
C SER A 34 -12.05 4.40 -6.30
N VAL A 35 -11.19 3.56 -6.86
CA VAL A 35 -10.82 3.46 -8.28
C VAL A 35 -10.80 2.00 -8.71
N ASN A 36 -10.54 1.73 -10.00
CA ASN A 36 -10.43 0.38 -10.54
C ASN A 36 -11.64 -0.51 -10.15
N MET A 37 -12.86 0.01 -10.34
CA MET A 37 -14.12 -0.66 -10.00
C MET A 37 -14.23 -1.08 -8.52
N GLY A 38 -13.59 -0.34 -7.61
CA GLY A 38 -13.67 -0.61 -6.16
C GLY A 38 -12.59 -1.54 -5.64
N THR A 39 -11.69 -2.05 -6.49
CA THR A 39 -10.60 -2.94 -6.06
C THR A 39 -9.50 -2.20 -5.32
N THR A 40 -9.31 -0.91 -5.60
CA THR A 40 -8.37 -0.05 -4.90
C THR A 40 -9.12 1.12 -4.28
N GLU A 41 -8.89 1.35 -2.99
CA GLU A 41 -9.57 2.38 -2.23
C GLU A 41 -8.63 3.03 -1.22
N ILE A 42 -8.97 4.25 -0.82
CA ILE A 42 -8.33 4.92 0.30
C ILE A 42 -9.40 5.36 1.29
N SER A 43 -9.18 5.09 2.56
CA SER A 43 -10.08 5.42 3.65
C SER A 43 -9.42 6.42 4.60
N ARG A 44 -10.11 7.51 4.93
CA ARG A 44 -9.64 8.54 5.87
C ARG A 44 -10.15 8.29 7.28
N PHE A 45 -9.25 8.41 8.26
CA PHE A 45 -9.51 8.36 9.70
C PHE A 45 -8.73 9.50 10.36
N GLY A 46 -9.37 10.66 10.52
CA GLY A 46 -8.70 11.90 10.94
C GLY A 46 -7.58 12.28 9.96
N GLU A 47 -6.36 12.33 10.47
CA GLU A 47 -5.15 12.65 9.68
C GLU A 47 -4.51 11.44 9.00
N THR A 48 -5.02 10.23 9.25
CA THR A 48 -4.47 8.99 8.71
C THR A 48 -5.30 8.50 7.53
N TYR A 49 -4.61 8.08 6.48
CA TYR A 49 -5.20 7.51 5.27
C TYR A 49 -4.71 6.09 5.11
N ILE A 50 -5.64 5.16 4.86
CA ILE A 50 -5.32 3.75 4.62
C ILE A 50 -5.59 3.45 3.15
N LEU A 51 -4.53 3.35 2.36
CA LEU A 51 -4.60 2.87 0.98
C LEU A 51 -4.72 1.35 1.00
N GLN A 52 -5.77 0.81 0.40
CA GLN A 52 -5.99 -0.63 0.26
C GLN A 52 -6.00 -1.01 -1.22
N MET A 53 -5.24 -2.05 -1.57
CA MET A 53 -5.03 -2.51 -2.93
C MET A 53 -5.18 -4.03 -3.02
N PRO A 54 -5.55 -4.58 -4.19
CA PRO A 54 -5.46 -6.02 -4.41
C PRO A 54 -4.00 -6.44 -4.36
N ASP A 55 -3.73 -7.61 -3.79
CA ASP A 55 -2.41 -8.22 -3.78
C ASP A 55 -2.25 -9.21 -4.94
N LEU A 56 -1.58 -8.73 -5.98
CA LEU A 56 -1.31 -9.49 -7.20
C LEU A 56 -0.28 -10.62 -7.01
N THR A 57 0.33 -10.77 -5.82
CA THR A 57 1.23 -11.89 -5.54
C THR A 57 0.51 -13.16 -5.09
N THR A 58 -0.75 -13.04 -4.67
CA THR A 58 -1.55 -14.17 -4.17
C THR A 58 -2.59 -14.61 -5.19
N LYS A 59 -3.00 -15.88 -5.14
CA LYS A 59 -4.09 -16.43 -5.99
C LYS A 59 -5.49 -16.15 -5.44
N SER A 60 -5.60 -15.47 -4.29
CA SER A 60 -6.85 -15.15 -3.62
C SER A 60 -7.18 -13.65 -3.75
N ASP A 61 -8.41 -13.26 -3.42
CA ASP A 61 -8.85 -11.86 -3.30
C ASP A 61 -8.22 -11.13 -2.09
N ALA A 62 -6.96 -11.42 -1.78
CA ALA A 62 -6.24 -10.77 -0.69
C ALA A 62 -6.06 -9.30 -1.03
N LYS A 63 -6.35 -8.45 -0.06
CA LYS A 63 -5.98 -7.04 -0.06
C LYS A 63 -4.79 -6.84 0.85
N TRP A 64 -3.94 -5.89 0.50
CA TRP A 64 -2.93 -5.37 1.40
C TRP A 64 -3.11 -3.86 1.55
N SER A 65 -2.59 -3.31 2.65
CA SER A 65 -2.79 -1.92 3.00
C SER A 65 -1.48 -1.19 3.28
N TYR A 66 -1.48 0.11 3.00
CA TYR A 66 -0.40 1.03 3.30
C TYR A 66 -0.95 2.29 3.95
N MET A 67 -0.37 2.70 5.07
CA MET A 67 -0.81 3.88 5.82
C MET A 67 -0.01 5.11 5.41
N LEU A 68 -0.71 6.22 5.24
CA LEU A 68 -0.19 7.49 4.77
C LEU A 68 -0.78 8.65 5.59
N LYS A 69 -0.04 9.76 5.67
CA LYS A 69 -0.57 11.10 5.98
C LYS A 69 -0.85 11.87 4.69
N LYS A 70 -1.62 12.96 4.78
CA LYS A 70 -1.89 13.82 3.63
C LYS A 70 -0.61 14.35 2.97
N SER A 71 0.38 14.79 3.75
CA SER A 71 1.68 15.25 3.23
C SER A 71 2.40 14.18 2.41
N GLU A 72 2.38 12.94 2.89
CA GLU A 72 3.04 11.81 2.23
C GLU A 72 2.35 11.44 0.92
N MET A 73 1.01 11.53 0.87
CA MET A 73 0.27 11.40 -0.39
C MET A 73 0.67 12.48 -1.40
N MET A 74 0.86 13.73 -0.97
CA MET A 74 1.32 14.81 -1.86
C MET A 74 2.74 14.54 -2.39
N GLU A 75 3.67 14.13 -1.53
CA GLU A 75 5.04 13.81 -1.91
C GLU A 75 5.08 12.70 -2.96
N ILE A 76 4.39 11.59 -2.70
CA ILE A 76 4.27 10.48 -3.65
C ILE A 76 3.65 10.95 -4.97
N TYR A 77 2.56 11.72 -4.90
CA TYR A 77 1.89 12.22 -6.10
C TYR A 77 2.82 13.09 -6.94
N ASN A 78 3.54 14.02 -6.32
CA ASN A 78 4.43 14.95 -7.02
C ASN A 78 5.60 14.22 -7.70
N GLU A 79 6.19 13.24 -7.03
CA GLU A 79 7.25 12.39 -7.59
C GLU A 79 6.74 11.63 -8.82
N VAL A 80 5.57 10.98 -8.70
CA VAL A 80 4.94 10.22 -9.78
C VAL A 80 4.52 11.13 -10.92
N PHE A 81 3.93 12.30 -10.62
CA PHE A 81 3.53 13.30 -11.60
C PHE A 81 4.74 13.78 -12.41
N ARG A 82 5.83 14.14 -11.74
CA ARG A 82 7.08 14.57 -12.39
C ARG A 82 7.62 13.47 -13.32
N ALA A 83 7.76 12.25 -12.82
CA ALA A 83 8.31 11.15 -13.60
C ALA A 83 7.41 10.76 -14.79
N MET A 84 6.08 10.71 -14.61
CA MET A 84 5.15 10.35 -15.68
C MET A 84 5.02 11.42 -16.76
N ASN A 85 5.25 12.68 -16.44
CA ASN A 85 5.28 13.76 -17.43
C ASN A 85 6.68 14.02 -18.01
N SER A 86 7.72 13.36 -17.49
CA SER A 86 9.05 13.41 -18.08
C SER A 86 9.10 12.69 -19.44
N VAL A 87 9.90 13.25 -20.34
CA VAL A 87 10.30 12.62 -21.61
C VAL A 87 11.14 11.37 -21.36
N GLU A 88 11.82 11.32 -20.22
CA GLU A 88 12.71 10.23 -19.80
C GLU A 88 12.00 9.09 -19.05
N TYR A 89 10.66 9.05 -19.04
CA TYR A 89 9.90 7.99 -18.37
C TYR A 89 10.36 6.60 -18.83
N LYS A 90 10.90 5.79 -17.91
CA LYS A 90 11.29 4.40 -18.18
C LYS A 90 10.46 3.43 -17.36
N LYS A 91 9.83 2.47 -18.07
CA LYS A 91 9.20 1.32 -17.43
C LYS A 91 10.25 0.54 -16.63
N GLY A 92 9.91 0.17 -15.40
CA GLY A 92 10.79 -0.59 -14.50
C GLY A 92 11.63 0.29 -13.57
N GLU A 93 11.80 1.59 -13.85
CA GLU A 93 12.33 2.52 -12.86
C GLU A 93 11.43 2.55 -11.63
N ARG A 94 12.04 2.85 -10.49
CA ARG A 94 11.39 2.77 -9.19
C ARG A 94 12.06 3.71 -8.20
N PHE A 95 11.30 4.08 -7.18
CA PHE A 95 11.83 4.75 -6.00
C PHE A 95 11.22 4.12 -4.75
N ASP A 96 11.96 4.15 -3.66
CA ASP A 96 11.47 3.68 -2.36
C ASP A 96 10.94 4.88 -1.57
N TYR A 97 9.80 4.68 -0.93
CA TYR A 97 9.17 5.67 -0.07
C TYR A 97 8.98 5.08 1.32
N LYS A 98 9.42 5.81 2.35
CA LYS A 98 9.29 5.42 3.76
C LYS A 98 8.27 6.33 4.43
N ASN A 99 7.20 5.77 4.97
CA ASN A 99 6.21 6.56 5.71
C ASN A 99 6.69 6.90 7.14
N TRP A 100 5.90 7.70 7.85
CA TRP A 100 6.12 8.13 9.24
C TRP A 100 6.16 6.97 10.25
N ARG A 101 5.60 5.80 9.91
CA ARG A 101 5.67 4.58 10.75
C ARG A 101 6.96 3.79 10.53
N GLY A 102 7.71 4.15 9.50
CA GLY A 102 8.91 3.46 9.08
C GLY A 102 8.67 2.29 8.12
N ASP A 103 7.44 2.08 7.67
CA ASP A 103 7.11 1.13 6.61
C ASP A 103 7.67 1.65 5.29
N ILE A 104 8.26 0.76 4.48
CA ILE A 104 8.84 1.10 3.18
C ILE A 104 8.00 0.45 2.08
N VAL A 105 7.69 1.24 1.06
CA VAL A 105 7.08 0.77 -0.19
C VAL A 105 7.92 1.21 -1.38
N THR A 106 8.19 0.27 -2.28
CA THR A 106 8.79 0.55 -3.58
C THR A 106 7.68 0.91 -4.55
N ILE A 107 7.74 2.09 -5.15
CA ILE A 107 6.82 2.51 -6.21
C ILE A 107 7.53 2.30 -7.54
N ARG A 108 7.01 1.38 -8.34
CA ARG A 108 7.59 1.00 -9.64
C ARG A 108 6.74 1.57 -10.78
N TYR A 109 7.39 2.23 -11.72
CA TYR A 109 6.76 2.70 -12.95
C TYR A 109 6.49 1.54 -13.92
N ASP A 110 5.28 1.47 -14.43
CA ASP A 110 4.85 0.45 -15.39
C ASP A 110 4.09 1.04 -16.58
N LYS A 111 4.16 0.38 -17.72
CA LYS A 111 3.47 0.78 -18.95
C LYS A 111 2.67 -0.41 -19.47
N MET A 112 1.35 -0.29 -19.42
CA MET A 112 0.42 -1.30 -19.91
C MET A 112 -0.38 -0.74 -21.07
N LEU A 113 -0.32 -1.41 -22.24
CA LEU A 113 -1.03 -1.00 -23.47
C LEU A 113 -0.80 0.48 -23.85
N GLY A 114 0.42 0.98 -23.68
CA GLY A 114 0.77 2.37 -23.98
C GLY A 114 0.49 3.37 -22.86
N VAL A 115 -0.27 3.00 -21.82
CA VAL A 115 -0.63 3.88 -20.71
C VAL A 115 0.42 3.82 -19.60
N LYS A 116 0.93 4.98 -19.18
CA LYS A 116 1.85 5.12 -18.04
C LYS A 116 1.09 4.87 -16.73
N SER A 117 1.71 4.13 -15.83
CA SER A 117 1.14 3.71 -14.55
C SER A 117 2.22 3.41 -13.50
N ILE A 118 1.79 3.14 -12.27
CA ILE A 118 2.63 2.68 -11.17
C ILE A 118 2.05 1.43 -10.51
N GLN A 119 2.90 0.73 -9.78
CA GLN A 119 2.53 -0.28 -8.79
C GLN A 119 3.24 0.02 -7.47
N PHE A 120 2.53 -0.19 -6.38
CA PHE A 120 3.12 -0.20 -5.04
C PHE A 120 3.58 -1.62 -4.72
N ILE A 121 4.81 -1.78 -4.22
CA ILE A 121 5.43 -3.08 -3.96
C ILE A 121 6.06 -3.05 -2.58
N THR A 122 5.78 -4.05 -1.76
CA THR A 122 6.50 -4.23 -0.48
C THR A 122 7.55 -5.32 -0.64
N ILE A 123 8.73 -5.09 -0.10
CA ILE A 123 9.85 -6.04 -0.11
C ILE A 123 10.21 -6.34 1.34
N GLN A 124 10.27 -7.63 1.70
CA GLN A 124 10.68 -8.10 3.02
C GLN A 124 11.71 -9.20 2.83
N ASN A 125 12.85 -9.11 3.53
CA ASN A 125 13.95 -10.09 3.42
C ASN A 125 14.34 -10.35 1.96
N GLU A 126 14.56 -9.27 1.19
CA GLU A 126 14.92 -9.29 -0.24
C GLU A 126 13.88 -9.96 -1.17
N SER A 127 12.73 -10.36 -0.65
CA SER A 127 11.65 -11.00 -1.40
C SER A 127 10.48 -10.05 -1.56
N VAL A 128 9.88 -10.02 -2.75
CA VAL A 128 8.63 -9.28 -3.00
C VAL A 128 7.52 -9.94 -2.17
N LYS A 129 6.91 -9.15 -1.28
CA LYS A 129 5.87 -9.62 -0.38
C LYS A 129 4.47 -9.35 -0.92
N HIS A 130 4.23 -8.13 -1.41
CA HIS A 130 2.95 -7.72 -2.00
C HIS A 130 3.20 -6.86 -3.24
N ILE A 131 2.34 -7.01 -4.25
CA ILE A 131 2.29 -6.14 -5.44
C ILE A 131 0.87 -5.61 -5.54
N GLY A 132 0.72 -4.30 -5.40
CA GLY A 132 -0.55 -3.61 -5.57
C GLY A 132 -1.05 -3.61 -7.01
N GLY A 133 -2.35 -3.40 -7.15
CA GLY A 133 -2.99 -3.11 -8.43
C GLY A 133 -2.34 -1.93 -9.17
N VAL A 134 -2.45 -1.93 -10.49
CA VAL A 134 -1.89 -0.88 -11.34
C VAL A 134 -2.69 0.42 -11.19
N LEU A 135 -1.99 1.54 -11.01
CA LEU A 135 -2.59 2.86 -10.86
C LEU A 135 -2.06 3.81 -11.94
N THR A 136 -2.97 4.39 -12.71
CA THR A 136 -2.64 5.52 -13.59
C THR A 136 -2.47 6.80 -12.77
N LEU A 137 -1.86 7.84 -13.34
CA LEU A 137 -1.78 9.16 -12.70
C LEU A 137 -3.17 9.71 -12.32
N LYS A 138 -4.18 9.47 -13.17
CA LYS A 138 -5.57 9.87 -12.92
C LYS A 138 -6.18 9.13 -11.73
N ASN A 139 -5.92 7.82 -11.62
CA ASN A 139 -6.38 7.04 -10.47
C ASN A 139 -5.73 7.53 -9.18
N LEU A 140 -4.41 7.79 -9.21
CA LEU A 140 -3.68 8.29 -8.05
C LEU A 140 -4.18 9.68 -7.64
N GLN A 141 -4.38 10.58 -8.60
CA GLN A 141 -4.94 11.92 -8.37
C GLN A 141 -6.30 11.83 -7.68
N LYS A 142 -7.18 10.94 -8.17
CA LYS A 142 -8.51 10.74 -7.59
C LYS A 142 -8.42 10.17 -6.18
N LEU A 143 -7.64 9.11 -5.98
CA LEU A 143 -7.46 8.50 -4.65
C LEU A 143 -6.97 9.53 -3.65
N PHE A 144 -5.95 10.30 -3.98
CA PHE A 144 -5.33 11.22 -3.03
C PHE A 144 -6.08 12.56 -2.86
N SER A 145 -7.25 12.71 -3.50
CA SER A 145 -8.02 13.96 -3.54
C SER A 145 -7.12 15.17 -3.82
N ILE A 146 -6.37 15.09 -4.92
CA ILE A 146 -5.48 16.18 -5.36
C ILE A 146 -6.29 17.06 -6.31
N ASP A 147 -6.57 18.28 -5.87
CA ASP A 147 -7.29 19.25 -6.70
C ASP A 147 -6.46 19.60 -7.94
N SER A 148 -7.14 19.82 -9.07
CA SER A 148 -6.43 20.15 -10.32
C SER A 148 -5.66 21.47 -10.27
N THR A 149 -5.92 22.30 -9.25
CA THR A 149 -5.25 23.57 -8.97
C THR A 149 -3.98 23.43 -8.13
N GLU A 150 -3.77 22.29 -7.45
CA GLU A 150 -2.55 21.99 -6.68
C GLU A 150 -1.42 21.43 -7.57
N LYS A 151 -1.60 21.46 -8.89
CA LYS A 151 -0.59 21.03 -9.86
C LYS A 151 0.53 22.05 -9.96
N GLY A 152 1.66 21.75 -9.33
CA GLY A 152 2.91 22.48 -9.55
C GLY A 152 3.09 23.65 -8.59
N SER A 153 3.81 23.38 -7.50
CA SER A 153 4.69 24.35 -6.84
C SER A 153 6.09 23.78 -6.88
#